data_AF-A0A840UKJ5-F1
#
_entry.id   AF-A0A840UKJ5-F1
#
_cell.length_a   1.000
_cell.length_b   1.000
_cell.length_c   1.000
_cell.angle_alpha   90.00
_cell.angle_beta   90.00
_cell.angle_gamma   90.00
#
_symmetry.space_group_name_H-M   'P 1'
#
loop_
_entity.id
_entity.type
_entity.pdbx_description
1 polymer ?
#
loop_
_entity_poly.entity_id
_entity_poly.type
_entity_poly.pdbx_seq_one_letter_code
_entity_poly.pdbx_strand_id
1 'polypeptide(L)'
;MKKIKEISTACVALSMFLYSNTSVVEAAHQSENRSTVNNTVKSVKKINAITSVTSIAQVFGDGEKVAAIAIEYPNEIDAASISPADFSVAGKKITSVYTNDKAEYTDKNIPGRYVILNFTYINSTLDQPMHSMPPKNMMNKNDAPHFSDRKAPDLSITVMQKGIIKAANGTVYLPTNDVIKNTAQIDNLTQTSHINKSRCTLKIQ
;
A
#
# COMPACT_ATOMS: atom_id res chain seq x y z
N MET A 1 19.27 -67.61 23.25
CA MET A 1 17.82 -67.31 23.24
C MET A 1 17.31 -67.35 21.79
N LYS A 2 16.24 -68.12 21.58
CA LYS A 2 15.26 -68.23 20.46
C LYS A 2 15.48 -67.39 19.18
N LYS A 3 15.70 -68.02 18.00
CA LYS A 3 14.74 -68.34 16.88
C LYS A 3 14.27 -67.11 16.06
N ILE A 4 14.76 -66.90 14.82
CA ILE A 4 14.17 -67.24 13.48
C ILE A 4 12.84 -66.51 13.17
N LYS A 5 12.77 -65.68 12.10
CA LYS A 5 12.16 -66.00 10.77
C LYS A 5 12.02 -64.77 9.82
N GLU A 6 12.37 -64.98 8.55
CA GLU A 6 11.94 -64.20 7.36
C GLU A 6 10.45 -64.40 7.03
N ILE A 7 9.90 -63.53 6.14
CA ILE A 7 8.93 -63.78 5.03
C ILE A 7 8.73 -62.38 4.35
N SER A 8 9.07 -62.09 3.09
CA SER A 8 8.72 -62.68 1.78
C SER A 8 7.39 -62.18 1.18
N THR A 9 7.42 -61.90 -0.14
CA THR A 9 6.32 -61.85 -1.13
C THR A 9 5.52 -60.53 -1.18
N ALA A 10 5.81 -59.60 -2.10
CA ALA A 10 5.42 -59.56 -3.53
C ALA A 10 3.90 -59.50 -3.77
N CYS A 11 3.41 -58.41 -4.38
CA CYS A 11 2.25 -58.46 -5.26
C CYS A 11 2.26 -57.29 -6.24
N VAL A 12 2.71 -57.58 -7.46
CA VAL A 12 2.37 -56.85 -8.67
C VAL A 12 0.89 -57.14 -8.98
N ALA A 13 0.06 -56.12 -8.95
CA ALA A 13 -1.26 -56.10 -9.60
C ALA A 13 -1.53 -54.62 -9.91
N LEU A 14 -1.24 -54.14 -11.12
CA LEU A 14 -2.22 -54.07 -12.21
C LEU A 14 -3.62 -53.71 -11.70
N SER A 15 -3.90 -52.42 -11.61
CA SER A 15 -5.26 -51.93 -11.81
C SER A 15 -5.23 -50.49 -12.35
N MET A 16 -5.17 -50.40 -13.68
CA MET A 16 -5.93 -49.38 -14.38
C MET A 16 -7.37 -49.47 -13.87
N PHE A 17 -7.86 -48.40 -13.25
CA PHE A 17 -9.28 -48.12 -13.25
C PHE A 17 -9.49 -46.73 -13.80
N LEU A 18 -9.77 -46.72 -15.10
CA LEU A 18 -10.62 -45.74 -15.75
C LEU A 18 -11.95 -45.71 -15.00
N TYR A 19 -12.37 -44.52 -14.58
CA TYR A 19 -13.79 -44.24 -14.38
C TYR A 19 -14.16 -43.05 -15.26
N SER A 20 -14.43 -43.38 -16.52
CA SER A 20 -15.38 -42.68 -17.36
C SER A 20 -16.79 -42.94 -16.80
N ASN A 21 -17.53 -41.89 -16.49
CA ASN A 21 -18.98 -41.96 -16.42
C ASN A 21 -19.56 -41.06 -17.51
N THR A 22 -19.93 -41.71 -18.61
CA THR A 22 -20.91 -41.25 -19.59
C THR A 22 -22.31 -41.39 -19.00
N SER A 23 -23.08 -40.30 -19.00
CA SER A 23 -24.54 -40.38 -19.01
C SER A 23 -25.05 -39.90 -20.37
N VAL A 24 -25.95 -40.73 -20.90
CA VAL A 24 -26.44 -40.83 -22.27
C VAL A 24 -27.65 -39.90 -22.48
N VAL A 25 -27.80 -39.48 -23.74
CA VAL A 25 -28.83 -38.68 -24.46
C VAL A 25 -30.24 -38.52 -23.88
N GLU A 26 -30.86 -37.37 -24.17
CA GLU A 26 -32.14 -37.29 -24.90
C GLU A 26 -32.33 -35.86 -25.46
N ALA A 27 -32.77 -35.75 -26.72
CA ALA A 27 -33.06 -34.49 -27.41
C ALA A 27 -34.58 -34.27 -27.49
N ALA A 28 -35.08 -33.07 -27.15
CA ALA A 28 -36.38 -32.58 -27.61
C ALA A 28 -36.50 -31.04 -27.47
N HIS A 29 -36.47 -30.36 -28.63
CA HIS A 29 -37.35 -29.26 -29.07
C HIS A 29 -38.02 -28.33 -28.02
N GLN A 30 -37.79 -27.02 -28.09
CA GLN A 30 -38.61 -26.04 -28.85
C GLN A 30 -38.21 -24.59 -28.48
N SER A 31 -37.95 -23.79 -29.53
CA SER A 31 -38.09 -22.33 -29.72
C SER A 31 -38.55 -21.42 -28.56
N GLU A 32 -37.93 -20.23 -28.51
CA GLU A 32 -38.46 -18.87 -28.21
C GLU A 32 -37.47 -18.11 -27.29
N ASN A 33 -37.05 -16.86 -27.48
CA ASN A 33 -37.32 -15.82 -28.44
C ASN A 33 -36.17 -14.79 -28.30
N ARG A 34 -35.83 -14.10 -29.38
CA ARG A 34 -34.83 -13.02 -29.41
C ARG A 34 -35.34 -11.84 -28.59
N SER A 35 -34.61 -11.42 -27.56
CA SER A 35 -34.69 -10.05 -27.03
C SER A 35 -33.38 -9.65 -26.34
N THR A 36 -32.77 -8.64 -26.95
CA THR A 36 -31.79 -7.70 -26.39
C THR A 36 -31.89 -7.52 -24.88
N VAL A 37 -30.80 -7.82 -24.15
CA VAL A 37 -30.54 -7.22 -22.83
C VAL A 37 -29.18 -6.55 -22.87
N ASN A 38 -29.24 -5.26 -23.15
CA ASN A 38 -28.18 -4.31 -22.87
C ASN A 38 -27.91 -4.26 -21.36
N ASN A 39 -26.64 -4.04 -21.00
CA ASN A 39 -26.16 -3.72 -19.66
C ASN A 39 -26.46 -4.73 -18.54
N THR A 40 -25.48 -5.59 -18.29
CA THR A 40 -24.92 -5.77 -16.93
C THR A 40 -23.62 -6.57 -17.05
N VAL A 41 -22.54 -5.91 -17.46
CA VAL A 41 -21.24 -6.24 -16.88
C VAL A 41 -21.34 -5.79 -15.41
N LYS A 42 -22.04 -6.58 -14.59
CA LYS A 42 -21.91 -6.49 -13.14
C LYS A 42 -20.46 -6.83 -12.86
N SER A 43 -19.69 -5.77 -12.62
CA SER A 43 -18.31 -5.77 -12.16
C SER A 43 -18.07 -7.03 -11.33
N VAL A 44 -17.25 -7.95 -11.85
CA VAL A 44 -16.61 -8.95 -11.01
C VAL A 44 -15.73 -8.12 -10.07
N LYS A 45 -16.27 -7.82 -8.89
CA LYS A 45 -15.59 -7.02 -7.88
C LYS A 45 -14.30 -7.76 -7.55
N LYS A 46 -13.20 -7.25 -8.08
CA LYS A 46 -11.85 -7.55 -7.63
C LYS A 46 -11.86 -7.63 -6.10
N ILE A 47 -11.63 -8.83 -5.56
CA ILE A 47 -11.56 -9.08 -4.12
C ILE A 47 -10.21 -8.59 -3.61
N ASN A 48 -10.05 -7.27 -3.61
CA ASN A 48 -8.95 -6.63 -2.90
C ASN A 48 -9.36 -6.51 -1.43
N ALA A 49 -8.55 -7.08 -0.54
CA ALA A 49 -8.79 -7.00 0.90
C ALA A 49 -8.61 -5.57 1.45
N ILE A 50 -7.94 -4.70 0.69
CA ILE A 50 -7.65 -3.32 1.08
C ILE A 50 -8.89 -2.45 0.86
N THR A 51 -9.36 -1.83 1.94
CA THR A 51 -10.52 -0.93 1.95
C THR A 51 -10.15 0.46 1.44
N SER A 52 -9.06 1.02 1.96
CA SER A 52 -8.58 2.36 1.61
C SER A 52 -7.07 2.48 1.81
N VAL A 53 -6.47 3.47 1.16
CA VAL A 53 -5.04 3.78 1.28
C VAL A 53 -4.89 5.28 1.48
N THR A 54 -4.32 5.70 2.61
CA THR A 54 -4.11 7.11 2.95
C THR A 54 -2.62 7.41 2.96
N SER A 55 -2.19 8.40 2.19
CA SER A 55 -0.81 8.90 2.23
C SER A 55 -0.64 9.88 3.38
N ILE A 56 0.45 9.74 4.13
CA ILE A 56 0.80 10.61 5.26
C ILE A 56 2.01 11.44 4.86
N ALA A 57 1.78 12.73 4.65
CA ALA A 57 2.80 13.69 4.28
C ALA A 57 3.52 14.26 5.51
N GLN A 58 4.79 14.62 5.35
CA GLN A 58 5.60 15.27 6.37
C GLN A 58 6.52 16.30 5.73
N VAL A 59 6.70 17.43 6.41
CA VAL A 59 7.64 18.47 5.99
C VAL A 59 9.06 18.12 6.43
N PHE A 60 9.95 18.02 5.46
CA PHE A 60 11.39 17.89 5.65
C PHE A 60 12.10 19.18 5.21
N GLY A 61 13.42 19.25 5.43
CA GLY A 61 14.23 20.42 5.06
C GLY A 61 14.21 20.72 3.55
N ASP A 62 14.00 19.70 2.72
CA ASP A 62 13.89 19.81 1.27
C ASP A 62 12.43 19.75 0.76
N GLY A 63 11.46 20.03 1.64
CA GLY A 63 10.04 20.16 1.32
C GLY A 63 9.17 19.03 1.85
N GLU A 64 7.89 19.09 1.51
CA GLU A 64 6.89 18.10 1.91
C GLU A 64 7.04 16.81 1.09
N LYS A 65 7.04 15.67 1.78
CA LYS A 65 7.10 14.34 1.17
C LYS A 65 6.20 13.36 1.89
N VAL A 66 5.79 12.30 1.19
CA VAL A 66 5.13 11.15 1.83
C VAL A 66 6.12 10.42 2.74
N ALA A 67 5.88 10.46 4.05
CA ALA A 67 6.69 9.80 5.07
C ALA A 67 6.17 8.40 5.42
N ALA A 68 4.86 8.19 5.31
CA ALA A 68 4.23 6.91 5.54
C ALA A 68 2.95 6.75 4.70
N ILE A 69 2.43 5.52 4.65
CA ILE A 69 1.05 5.26 4.20
C ILE A 69 0.31 4.45 5.26
N ALA A 70 -0.99 4.71 5.38
CA ALA A 70 -1.92 3.88 6.14
C ALA A 70 -2.79 3.07 5.18
N ILE A 71 -2.76 1.75 5.33
CA ILE A 71 -3.60 0.82 4.56
C ILE A 71 -4.70 0.32 5.50
N GLU A 72 -5.95 0.55 5.14
CA GLU A 72 -7.10 0.11 5.92
C GLU A 72 -7.56 -1.28 5.48
N TYR A 73 -7.75 -2.18 6.45
CA TYR A 73 -8.38 -3.49 6.24
C TYR A 73 -9.78 -3.55 6.88
N PRO A 74 -10.63 -4.50 6.45
CA PRO A 74 -11.96 -4.70 7.02
C PRO A 74 -11.94 -5.07 8.51
N ASN A 75 -10.87 -5.72 8.98
CA ASN A 75 -10.73 -6.22 10.35
C ASN A 75 -9.39 -5.77 10.94
N GLU A 76 -9.29 -5.81 12.27
CA GLU A 76 -8.04 -5.57 12.99
C GLU A 76 -6.95 -6.56 12.55
N ILE A 77 -5.74 -6.07 12.38
CA ILE A 77 -4.60 -6.84 11.87
C ILE A 77 -3.76 -7.38 13.02
N ASP A 78 -3.31 -8.62 12.90
CA ASP A 78 -2.31 -9.20 13.79
C ASP A 78 -0.93 -8.63 13.43
N ALA A 79 -0.34 -7.85 14.35
CA ALA A 79 0.96 -7.22 14.18
C ALA A 79 2.11 -8.24 13.99
N ALA A 80 1.95 -9.49 14.45
CA ALA A 80 2.93 -10.54 14.22
C ALA A 80 2.90 -11.11 12.80
N SER A 81 1.82 -10.86 12.05
CA SER A 81 1.61 -11.39 10.70
C SER A 81 2.11 -10.49 9.58
N ILE A 82 2.59 -9.29 9.91
CA ILE A 82 2.99 -8.27 8.93
C ILE A 82 4.49 -8.02 8.96
N SER A 83 5.06 -7.83 7.78
CA SER A 83 6.45 -7.48 7.58
C SER A 83 6.61 -6.51 6.40
N PRO A 84 7.74 -5.76 6.31
CA PRO A 84 8.01 -4.90 5.16
C PRO A 84 7.99 -5.63 3.81
N ALA A 85 8.31 -6.92 3.78
CA ALA A 85 8.37 -7.73 2.55
C ALA A 85 6.98 -8.06 1.99
N ASP A 86 5.94 -7.98 2.81
CA ASP A 86 4.55 -8.25 2.42
C ASP A 86 3.96 -7.12 1.57
N PHE A 87 4.70 -6.02 1.40
CA PHE A 87 4.26 -4.84 0.68
C PHE A 87 5.30 -4.38 -0.33
N SER A 88 4.81 -3.72 -1.37
CA SER A 88 5.63 -2.99 -2.32
C SER A 88 4.97 -1.66 -2.59
N VAL A 89 5.76 -0.59 -2.50
CA VAL A 89 5.30 0.77 -2.74
C VAL A 89 6.19 1.39 -3.80
N ALA A 90 5.58 1.90 -4.88
CA ALA A 90 6.34 2.40 -6.03
C ALA A 90 7.23 3.59 -5.62
N GLY A 91 8.52 3.52 -5.97
CA GLY A 91 9.48 4.60 -5.73
C GLY A 91 9.81 4.87 -4.27
N LYS A 92 9.40 4.00 -3.32
CA LYS A 92 9.70 4.14 -1.90
C LYS A 92 10.36 2.89 -1.32
N LYS A 93 11.21 3.11 -0.32
CA LYS A 93 11.81 2.03 0.49
C LYS A 93 11.12 1.99 1.84
N ILE A 94 10.46 0.86 2.15
CA ILE A 94 9.80 0.62 3.45
C ILE A 94 10.87 0.36 4.51
N THR A 95 10.84 1.11 5.61
CA THR A 95 11.75 0.93 6.75
C THR A 95 11.14 0.04 7.81
N SER A 96 9.88 0.28 8.14
CA SER A 96 9.14 -0.44 9.16
C SER A 96 7.65 -0.46 8.85
N VAL A 97 6.98 -1.41 9.49
CA VAL A 97 5.55 -1.67 9.36
C VAL A 97 4.97 -1.79 10.76
N TYR A 98 3.86 -1.10 11.01
CA TYR A 98 3.16 -1.14 12.29
C TYR A 98 1.66 -1.28 12.09
N THR A 99 0.95 -1.72 13.13
CA THR A 99 -0.51 -1.61 13.20
C THR A 99 -0.93 -0.33 13.91
N ASN A 100 -2.10 0.21 13.56
CA ASN A 100 -2.71 1.33 14.28
C ASN A 100 -4.25 1.29 14.23
N ASP A 101 -4.90 1.99 15.16
CA ASP A 101 -6.35 2.17 15.21
C ASP A 101 -6.83 3.31 14.29
N LYS A 102 -5.90 4.18 13.87
CA LYS A 102 -6.12 5.34 12.99
C LYS A 102 -5.12 5.38 11.84
N ALA A 103 -5.48 6.08 10.77
CA ALA A 103 -4.56 6.44 9.71
C ALA A 103 -3.65 7.58 10.19
N GLU A 104 -2.64 7.29 11.00
CA GLU A 104 -1.70 8.27 11.55
C GLU A 104 -0.29 7.69 11.56
N TYR A 105 0.73 8.56 11.51
CA TYR A 105 2.13 8.14 11.61
C TYR A 105 2.38 7.56 13.01
N THR A 106 3.05 6.41 13.07
CA THR A 106 3.40 5.75 14.33
C THR A 106 4.76 5.06 14.22
N ASP A 107 5.41 4.89 15.36
CA ASP A 107 6.62 4.09 15.57
C ASP A 107 6.35 2.86 16.48
N LYS A 108 5.08 2.61 16.79
CA LYS A 108 4.62 1.57 17.72
C LYS A 108 3.45 0.78 17.14
N ASN A 109 3.39 -0.50 17.50
CA ASN A 109 2.23 -1.34 17.22
C ASN A 109 1.10 -1.01 18.19
N ILE A 110 0.00 -0.52 17.63
CA ILE A 110 -1.27 -0.30 18.33
C ILE A 110 -2.30 -1.24 17.68
N PRO A 111 -3.08 -2.02 18.45
CA PRO A 111 -4.12 -2.87 17.88
C PRO A 111 -5.10 -2.05 17.05
N GLY A 112 -5.37 -2.50 15.82
CA GLY A 112 -6.28 -1.80 14.93
C GLY A 112 -6.27 -2.31 13.51
N ARG A 113 -7.11 -1.70 12.68
CA ARG A 113 -7.35 -2.12 11.29
C ARG A 113 -6.40 -1.48 10.28
N TYR A 114 -5.59 -0.52 10.71
CA TYR A 114 -4.65 0.18 9.84
C TYR A 114 -3.28 -0.47 9.92
N VAL A 115 -2.66 -0.65 8.76
CA VAL A 115 -1.24 -0.99 8.63
C VAL A 115 -0.49 0.25 8.15
N ILE A 116 0.43 0.73 8.97
CA ILE A 116 1.25 1.91 8.71
C ILE A 116 2.60 1.48 8.16
N LEU A 117 2.91 1.84 6.92
CA LEU A 117 4.23 1.60 6.31
C LEU A 117 5.04 2.89 6.37
N ASN A 118 6.13 2.88 7.13
CA ASN A 118 7.06 4.02 7.19
C ASN A 118 8.10 3.90 6.07
N PHE A 119 8.49 5.03 5.50
CA PHE A 119 9.46 5.09 4.42
C PHE A 119 10.81 5.65 4.86
N THR A 120 11.85 5.28 4.12
CA THR A 120 13.16 5.92 4.24
C THR A 120 13.07 7.33 3.69
N TYR A 121 13.45 8.32 4.50
CA TYR A 121 13.70 9.67 4.01
C TYR A 121 15.10 9.77 3.40
N ILE A 122 15.17 10.31 2.19
CA ILE A 122 16.41 10.71 1.54
C ILE A 122 16.32 12.21 1.24
N ASN A 123 17.32 12.97 1.69
CA ASN A 123 17.40 14.38 1.33
C ASN A 123 17.86 14.47 -0.13
N SER A 124 17.05 15.12 -0.97
CA SER A 124 17.35 15.31 -2.38
C SER A 124 18.32 16.46 -2.67
N THR A 125 18.54 17.34 -1.68
CA THR A 125 19.51 18.43 -1.75
C THR A 125 20.85 17.98 -1.16
N LEU A 126 21.90 18.04 -1.98
CA LEU A 126 23.27 17.94 -1.50
C LEU A 126 23.73 19.33 -1.06
N ASP A 127 24.47 19.42 0.05
CA ASP A 127 25.12 20.66 0.48
C ASP A 127 26.11 21.10 -0.60
N GLN A 128 25.65 21.95 -1.50
CA GLN A 128 26.51 22.59 -2.49
C GLN A 128 27.47 23.52 -1.75
N PRO A 129 28.78 23.49 -2.06
CA PRO A 129 29.71 24.46 -1.50
C PRO A 129 29.24 25.86 -1.89
N MET A 130 29.20 26.76 -0.90
CA MET A 130 28.76 28.14 -1.09
C MET A 130 29.51 28.75 -2.28
N HIS A 131 28.79 29.09 -3.35
CA HIS A 131 29.39 29.72 -4.51
C HIS A 131 29.99 31.06 -4.09
N SER A 132 31.23 31.31 -4.48
CA SER A 132 31.91 32.59 -4.23
C SER A 132 31.10 33.73 -4.81
N MET A 133 31.05 34.86 -4.11
CA MET A 133 30.38 36.07 -4.61
C MET A 133 30.83 36.37 -6.05
N PRO A 134 29.90 36.63 -6.98
CA PRO A 134 30.27 36.96 -8.35
C PRO A 134 31.06 38.28 -8.39
N PRO A 135 32.00 38.44 -9.34
CA PRO A 135 32.76 39.68 -9.49
C PRO A 135 31.82 40.86 -9.80
N LYS A 136 32.05 42.00 -9.12
CA LYS A 136 31.23 43.23 -9.18
C LYS A 136 30.96 43.76 -10.61
N ASN A 137 31.77 43.39 -11.59
CA ASN A 137 31.67 43.87 -12.98
C ASN A 137 30.71 43.05 -13.87
N MET A 138 29.99 42.06 -13.33
CA MET A 138 29.03 41.23 -14.08
C MET A 138 27.57 41.43 -13.63
N MET A 139 27.20 42.62 -13.15
CA MET A 139 25.80 42.99 -12.94
C MET A 139 25.11 43.21 -14.29
N ASN A 140 24.70 42.13 -14.95
CA ASN A 140 23.69 42.23 -15.99
C ASN A 140 22.39 42.73 -15.35
N LYS A 141 21.80 43.81 -15.88
CA LYS A 141 20.50 44.40 -15.45
C LYS A 141 19.29 43.49 -15.69
N ASN A 142 19.51 42.20 -15.85
CA ASN A 142 18.43 41.23 -15.94
C ASN A 142 18.18 40.76 -14.50
N ASP A 143 17.35 41.54 -13.80
CA ASP A 143 16.86 41.17 -12.47
C ASP A 143 16.30 39.75 -12.49
N ALA A 144 16.47 39.03 -11.37
CA ALA A 144 15.89 37.69 -11.23
C ALA A 144 14.38 37.77 -11.49
N PRO A 145 13.79 36.78 -12.19
CA PRO A 145 12.37 36.79 -12.47
C PRO A 145 11.57 36.89 -11.17
N HIS A 146 10.68 37.87 -11.08
CA HIS A 146 9.84 38.12 -9.90
C HIS A 146 8.69 37.11 -9.72
N PHE A 147 8.54 36.15 -10.63
CA PHE A 147 7.45 35.18 -10.60
C PHE A 147 7.94 33.85 -10.04
N SER A 148 7.24 33.34 -9.03
CA SER A 148 7.39 31.97 -8.58
C SER A 148 6.61 31.05 -9.50
N ASP A 149 7.28 30.06 -10.09
CA ASP A 149 6.71 28.95 -10.85
C ASP A 149 6.57 27.67 -10.00
N ARG A 150 6.62 27.82 -8.67
CA ARG A 150 6.54 26.72 -7.72
C ARG A 150 5.26 25.91 -7.94
N LYS A 151 5.44 24.60 -8.06
CA LYS A 151 4.33 23.64 -8.08
C LYS A 151 4.24 22.94 -6.74
N ALA A 152 3.01 22.64 -6.32
CA ALA A 152 2.80 21.78 -5.18
C ALA A 152 3.45 20.41 -5.45
N PRO A 153 4.02 19.77 -4.41
CA PRO A 153 4.60 18.44 -4.57
C PRO A 153 3.53 17.41 -4.95
N ASP A 154 3.91 16.43 -5.75
CA ASP A 154 3.07 15.26 -5.99
C ASP A 154 3.23 14.26 -4.84
N LEU A 155 2.12 13.97 -4.17
CA LEU A 155 2.04 13.09 -3.02
C LEU A 155 1.22 11.82 -3.32
N SER A 156 0.93 11.59 -4.61
CA SER A 156 0.31 10.37 -5.07
C SER A 156 1.24 9.16 -4.90
N ILE A 157 0.65 8.02 -4.53
CA ILE A 157 1.42 6.81 -4.28
C ILE A 157 0.64 5.57 -4.68
N THR A 158 1.38 4.53 -5.07
CA THR A 158 0.80 3.23 -5.41
C THR A 158 1.39 2.13 -4.56
N VAL A 159 0.52 1.25 -4.06
CA VAL A 159 0.87 0.13 -3.19
C VAL A 159 0.32 -1.18 -3.74
N MET A 160 1.05 -2.27 -3.46
CA MET A 160 0.68 -3.64 -3.77
C MET A 160 1.00 -4.53 -2.56
N GLN A 161 0.07 -5.41 -2.18
CA GLN A 161 0.27 -6.41 -1.13
C GLN A 161 0.81 -7.70 -1.75
N LYS A 162 2.02 -8.08 -1.39
CA LYS A 162 2.74 -9.26 -1.89
C LYS A 162 2.63 -10.47 -0.96
N GLY A 163 2.41 -10.23 0.32
CA GLY A 163 2.38 -11.26 1.36
C GLY A 163 0.97 -11.64 1.81
N ILE A 164 0.90 -12.75 2.55
CA ILE A 164 -0.31 -13.16 3.27
C ILE A 164 -0.37 -12.36 4.57
N ILE A 165 -1.51 -11.73 4.86
CA ILE A 165 -1.74 -10.98 6.09
C ILE A 165 -2.84 -11.65 6.90
N LYS A 166 -2.68 -11.73 8.22
CA LYS A 166 -3.68 -12.29 9.12
C LYS A 166 -4.33 -11.18 9.94
N ALA A 167 -5.65 -11.23 10.01
CA ALA A 167 -6.43 -10.43 10.95
C ALA A 167 -6.41 -11.08 12.34
N ALA A 168 -6.60 -10.28 13.38
CA ALA A 168 -6.71 -10.74 14.76
C ALA A 168 -7.91 -11.69 14.97
N ASN A 169 -8.95 -11.59 14.13
CA ASN A 169 -10.10 -12.50 14.13
C ASN A 169 -9.86 -13.82 13.37
N GLY A 170 -8.64 -14.05 12.85
CA GLY A 170 -8.28 -15.26 12.08
C GLY A 170 -8.57 -15.17 10.58
N THR A 171 -9.16 -14.08 10.08
CA THR A 171 -9.34 -13.87 8.64
C THR A 171 -7.99 -13.76 7.95
N VAL A 172 -7.83 -14.39 6.78
CA VAL A 172 -6.58 -14.37 6.02
C VAL A 172 -6.80 -13.57 4.73
N TYR A 173 -5.94 -12.57 4.51
CA TYR A 173 -5.90 -11.78 3.30
C TYR A 173 -4.77 -12.26 2.41
N LEU A 174 -5.10 -12.73 1.21
CA LEU A 174 -4.15 -13.26 0.24
C LEU A 174 -3.39 -12.14 -0.49
N PRO A 175 -2.18 -12.42 -1.00
CA PRO A 175 -1.47 -11.53 -1.91
C PRO A 175 -2.33 -11.13 -3.10
N THR A 176 -2.08 -9.91 -3.59
CA THR A 176 -2.76 -9.37 -4.76
C THR A 176 -1.76 -8.72 -5.71
N ASN A 177 -2.00 -8.86 -7.02
CA ASN A 177 -1.23 -8.15 -8.05
C ASN A 177 -1.81 -6.76 -8.36
N ASP A 178 -2.75 -6.33 -7.52
CA ASP A 178 -3.50 -5.12 -7.74
C ASP A 178 -2.74 -3.91 -7.22
N VAL A 179 -2.43 -3.01 -8.14
CA VAL A 179 -1.83 -1.73 -7.81
C VAL A 179 -2.93 -0.76 -7.37
N ILE A 180 -2.89 -0.35 -6.12
CA ILE A 180 -3.87 0.55 -5.50
C ILE A 180 -3.26 1.93 -5.35
N LYS A 181 -3.95 2.95 -5.85
CA LYS A 181 -3.60 4.36 -5.59
C LYS A 181 -4.16 4.82 -4.26
N ASN A 182 -3.49 5.75 -3.59
CA ASN A 182 -4.04 6.39 -2.40
C ASN A 182 -5.40 7.06 -2.70
N THR A 183 -6.34 6.85 -1.79
CA THR A 183 -7.70 7.40 -1.82
C THR A 183 -7.81 8.71 -1.04
N ALA A 184 -6.87 8.95 -0.12
CA ALA A 184 -6.81 10.16 0.70
C ALA A 184 -5.37 10.54 1.02
N GLN A 185 -5.20 11.78 1.49
CA GLN A 185 -3.93 12.31 1.99
C GLN A 185 -4.20 13.07 3.30
N ILE A 186 -3.27 12.94 4.25
CA ILE A 186 -3.25 13.71 5.48
C ILE A 186 -1.83 14.22 5.75
N ASP A 187 -1.74 15.28 6.56
CA ASP A 187 -0.46 15.84 6.99
C ASP A 187 -0.11 15.31 8.38
N ASN A 188 1.16 14.99 8.60
CA ASN A 188 1.66 14.62 9.91
C ASN A 188 1.88 15.88 10.76
N LEU A 189 0.92 16.18 11.63
CA LEU A 189 0.88 17.42 12.43
C LEU A 189 1.84 17.44 13.63
N THR A 190 2.81 16.51 13.72
CA THR A 190 3.78 16.46 14.84
C THR A 190 4.80 17.61 14.84
N GLN A 191 4.76 18.53 13.87
CA GLN A 191 5.45 19.83 13.93
C GLN A 191 4.48 20.96 14.27
N THR A 192 3.85 20.91 15.45
CA THR A 192 3.45 22.17 16.10
C THR A 192 4.71 22.80 16.71
N SER A 193 5.47 23.50 15.87
CA SER A 193 6.33 24.56 16.37
C SER A 193 5.47 25.47 17.25
N HIS A 194 5.99 25.86 18.41
CA HIS A 194 5.38 26.86 19.26
C HIS A 194 5.25 28.18 18.48
N ILE A 195 4.17 28.36 17.72
CA ILE A 195 3.78 29.67 17.23
C ILE A 195 2.97 30.29 18.35
N ASN A 196 3.70 31.05 19.16
CA ASN A 196 3.19 31.98 20.15
C ASN A 196 2.06 32.80 19.49
N LYS A 197 0.82 32.56 19.94
CA LYS A 197 -0.38 33.25 19.47
C LYS A 197 -0.42 34.64 20.10
N SER A 198 0.61 35.44 19.87
CA SER A 198 0.61 36.86 20.21
C SER A 198 -0.33 37.54 19.23
N ARG A 199 -1.57 37.75 19.68
CA ARG A 199 -2.54 38.63 19.03
C ARG A 199 -1.85 39.95 18.69
N CYS A 200 -1.62 40.18 17.40
CA CYS A 200 -1.31 41.51 16.90
C CYS A 200 -2.62 42.30 16.93
N THR A 201 -2.92 42.94 18.06
CA THR A 201 -3.95 43.98 18.13
C THR A 201 -3.29 45.31 17.80
N LEU A 202 -3.41 45.71 16.53
CA LEU A 202 -3.11 47.06 16.07
C LEU A 202 -4.15 48.01 16.70
N LYS A 203 -3.78 48.73 17.76
CA LYS A 203 -4.56 49.90 18.20
C LYS A 203 -4.09 51.09 17.37
N ILE A 204 -4.94 51.51 16.44
CA ILE A 204 -4.82 52.81 15.79
C ILE A 204 -5.34 53.83 16.82
N GLN A 205 -4.48 54.77 17.22
CA GLN A 205 -4.88 56.01 17.91
C GLN A 205 -5.03 57.12 16.88
#